data_AF-A0A9E3EST1-F1
#
_entry.id   AF-A0A9E3EST1-F1
#
_cell.length_a   1.000
_cell.length_b   1.000
_cell.length_c   1.000
_cell.angle_alpha   90.00
_cell.angle_beta   90.00
_cell.angle_gamma   90.00
#
_symmetry.space_group_name_H-M   'P 1'
#
loop_
_entity.id
_entity.type
_entity.pdbx_description
1 polymer ?
#
loop_
_entity_poly.entity_id
_entity_poly.type
_entity_poly.pdbx_seq_one_letter_code
_entity_poly.pdbx_strand_id
1 'polypeptide(L)'
;ADVRGHDHVESVLLTDDAEVTADLVVVGIGSKPATEWLDGSGIEVENGVICDEAGRTSAPNVWALGDVASWRDPTGHQVRVEHWSNVTEQARVVVPAMLGQDAPSAVVVPYFWSDQYDVKIQCLGEPLASDIVHLVEDDGRKFLAYYERDGVVAGVVGGGMPGKVMKTRGKIAAGTPISEVLT
;
A
#
# COMPACT_ATOMS: atom_id res chain seq x y z
N ALA A 1 -1.42 15.61 -22.48
CA ALA A 1 -0.63 16.64 -21.79
C ALA A 1 0.79 16.59 -22.32
N ASP A 2 1.45 17.73 -22.45
CA ASP A 2 2.78 17.86 -23.03
C ASP A 2 3.61 18.88 -22.24
N VAL A 3 4.90 18.61 -22.01
CA VAL A 3 5.81 19.52 -21.31
C VAL A 3 6.62 20.27 -22.35
N ARG A 4 6.53 21.59 -22.36
CA ARG A 4 7.08 22.46 -23.41
C ARG A 4 8.21 23.33 -22.89
N GLY A 5 9.08 23.72 -23.82
CA GLY A 5 10.23 24.56 -23.62
C GLY A 5 11.38 24.14 -24.54
N HIS A 6 12.47 24.92 -24.56
CA HIS A 6 13.64 24.59 -25.39
C HIS A 6 14.74 23.92 -24.56
N ASP A 7 15.43 24.69 -23.71
CA ASP A 7 16.52 24.21 -22.86
C ASP A 7 16.05 23.89 -21.41
N HIS A 8 14.88 24.41 -21.02
CA HIS A 8 14.24 24.20 -19.72
C HIS A 8 12.71 24.16 -19.89
N VAL A 9 11.98 23.72 -18.87
CA VAL A 9 10.51 23.76 -18.90
C VAL A 9 10.04 25.21 -18.85
N GLU A 10 9.09 25.55 -19.72
CA GLU A 10 8.44 26.87 -19.76
C GLU A 10 6.92 26.75 -19.51
N SER A 11 6.31 25.64 -19.95
CA SER A 11 4.89 25.40 -19.75
C SER A 11 4.51 23.92 -19.81
N VAL A 12 3.30 23.62 -19.33
CA VAL A 12 2.63 22.32 -19.50
C VAL A 12 1.31 22.55 -20.23
N LEU A 13 1.15 21.91 -21.40
CA LEU A 13 -0.12 21.82 -22.10
C LEU A 13 -0.95 20.69 -21.48
N LEU A 14 -2.15 21.01 -21.00
CA LEU A 14 -3.09 20.05 -20.45
C LEU A 14 -3.91 19.38 -21.57
N THR A 15 -4.67 18.34 -21.23
CA THR A 15 -5.49 17.60 -22.22
C THR A 15 -6.74 18.34 -22.67
N ASP A 16 -7.09 19.43 -21.99
CA ASP A 16 -8.18 20.34 -22.33
C ASP A 16 -7.68 21.60 -23.08
N ASP A 17 -6.48 21.52 -23.64
CA ASP A 17 -5.76 22.59 -24.36
C ASP A 17 -5.37 23.81 -23.51
N ALA A 18 -5.64 23.80 -22.19
CA ALA A 18 -5.14 24.83 -21.30
C ALA A 18 -3.60 24.74 -21.17
N GLU A 19 -2.95 25.89 -21.02
CA GLU A 19 -1.50 25.96 -20.86
C GLU A 19 -1.14 26.61 -19.52
N VAL A 20 -0.30 25.91 -18.74
CA VAL A 20 0.15 26.36 -17.41
C VAL A 20 1.63 26.69 -17.50
N THR A 21 2.01 27.95 -17.26
CA THR A 21 3.41 28.34 -17.13
C THR A 21 4.05 27.65 -15.92
N ALA A 22 5.21 27.03 -16.12
CA ALA A 22 5.96 26.35 -15.05
C ALA A 22 7.45 26.30 -15.38
N ASP A 23 8.30 26.58 -14.40
CA ASP A 23 9.76 26.44 -14.51
C ASP A 23 10.26 25.07 -14.00
N LEU A 24 9.39 24.32 -13.32
CA LEU A 24 9.68 23.02 -12.72
C LEU A 24 8.45 22.11 -12.80
N VAL A 25 8.67 20.84 -13.16
CA VAL A 25 7.64 19.79 -13.16
C VAL A 25 8.11 18.61 -12.31
N VAL A 26 7.25 18.16 -11.39
CA VAL A 26 7.45 16.93 -10.61
C VAL A 26 6.48 15.88 -11.14
N VAL A 27 7.00 14.73 -11.57
CA VAL A 27 6.20 13.63 -12.13
C VAL A 27 6.08 12.52 -11.09
N GLY A 28 4.84 12.25 -10.65
CA GLY A 28 4.51 11.16 -9.74
C GLY A 28 3.29 10.39 -10.24
N ILE A 29 3.47 9.53 -11.23
CA ILE A 29 2.39 8.81 -11.94
C ILE A 29 2.41 7.30 -11.68
N GLY A 30 2.96 6.89 -10.52
CA GLY A 30 3.20 5.49 -10.16
C GLY A 30 4.65 5.05 -10.41
N SER A 31 4.93 3.81 -10.03
CA SER A 31 6.26 3.20 -10.15
C SER A 31 6.22 1.96 -11.05
N LYS A 32 7.38 1.56 -11.58
CA LYS A 32 7.59 0.27 -12.25
C LYS A 32 8.67 -0.50 -11.49
N PRO A 33 8.51 -1.82 -11.28
CA PRO A 33 9.54 -2.60 -10.60
C PRO A 33 10.79 -2.72 -11.48
N ALA A 34 11.95 -2.37 -10.92
CA ALA A 34 13.24 -2.43 -11.61
C ALA A 34 13.68 -3.90 -11.80
N THR A 35 13.32 -4.47 -12.94
CA THR A 35 13.43 -5.92 -13.23
C THR A 35 14.20 -6.21 -14.51
N GLU A 36 14.60 -5.19 -15.25
CA GLU A 36 15.29 -5.30 -16.55
C GLU A 36 16.62 -6.07 -16.46
N TRP A 37 17.27 -6.04 -15.29
CA TRP A 37 18.51 -6.78 -15.06
C TRP A 37 18.30 -8.31 -14.98
N LEU A 38 17.06 -8.78 -14.88
CA LEU A 38 16.69 -10.20 -14.87
C LEU A 38 16.49 -10.77 -16.28
N ASP A 39 16.53 -9.94 -17.33
CA ASP A 39 16.34 -10.37 -18.70
C ASP A 39 17.32 -11.50 -19.07
N GLY A 40 16.77 -12.62 -19.56
CA GLY A 40 17.55 -13.81 -19.92
C GLY A 40 17.98 -14.70 -18.75
N SER A 41 17.66 -14.36 -17.50
CA SER A 41 17.97 -15.19 -16.32
C SER A 41 17.12 -16.46 -16.21
N GLY A 42 15.97 -16.50 -16.87
CA GLY A 42 14.95 -17.55 -16.73
C GLY A 42 14.03 -17.37 -15.51
N ILE A 43 14.22 -16.32 -14.71
CA ILE A 43 13.29 -15.93 -13.65
C ILE A 43 12.05 -15.30 -14.28
N GLU A 44 10.87 -15.73 -13.85
CA GLU A 44 9.60 -15.22 -14.36
C GLU A 44 9.29 -13.82 -13.80
N VAL A 45 8.93 -12.89 -14.70
CA VAL A 45 8.65 -11.49 -14.37
C VAL A 45 7.37 -11.07 -15.10
N GLU A 46 6.38 -10.57 -14.36
CA GLU A 46 5.15 -9.98 -14.90
C GLU A 46 4.65 -8.91 -13.92
N ASN A 47 4.89 -7.63 -14.25
CA ASN A 47 4.67 -6.50 -13.32
C ASN A 47 5.31 -6.73 -11.94
N GLY A 48 6.53 -7.29 -11.93
CA GLY A 48 7.29 -7.70 -10.74
C GLY A 48 7.83 -9.12 -10.90
N VAL A 49 8.77 -9.52 -10.04
CA VAL A 49 9.24 -10.91 -9.95
C VAL A 49 8.10 -11.77 -9.43
N ILE A 50 7.70 -12.78 -10.21
CA ILE A 50 6.61 -13.66 -9.82
C ILE A 50 7.07 -14.56 -8.68
N CYS A 51 6.29 -14.55 -7.60
CA CYS A 51 6.51 -15.36 -6.42
C CYS A 51 5.30 -16.24 -6.07
N ASP A 52 5.58 -17.33 -5.38
CA ASP A 52 4.58 -18.06 -4.59
C ASP A 52 4.17 -17.26 -3.33
N GLU A 53 3.29 -17.85 -2.50
CA GLU A 53 2.77 -17.26 -1.26
C GLU A 53 3.85 -17.03 -0.18
N ALA A 54 5.06 -17.55 -0.39
CA ALA A 54 6.19 -17.41 0.52
C ALA A 54 7.34 -16.57 -0.05
N GLY A 55 7.24 -16.10 -1.30
CA GLY A 55 8.29 -15.31 -1.94
C GLY A 55 9.28 -16.10 -2.80
N ARG A 56 9.03 -17.39 -3.08
CA ARG A 56 9.89 -18.20 -3.97
C ARG A 56 9.64 -17.83 -5.42
N THR A 57 10.72 -17.61 -6.16
CA THR A 57 10.65 -17.37 -7.61
C THR A 57 10.58 -18.69 -8.39
N SER A 58 10.46 -18.61 -9.72
CA SER A 58 10.57 -19.78 -10.61
C SER A 58 11.96 -20.44 -10.62
N ALA A 59 13.00 -19.75 -10.13
CA ALA A 59 14.35 -20.30 -10.03
C ALA A 59 14.64 -20.89 -8.64
N PRO A 60 15.30 -22.06 -8.57
CA PRO A 60 15.59 -22.71 -7.29
C PRO A 60 16.53 -21.85 -6.43
N ASN A 61 16.21 -21.75 -5.14
CA ASN A 61 16.97 -20.98 -4.14
C ASN A 61 17.01 -19.46 -4.40
N VAL A 62 16.17 -18.94 -5.30
CA VAL A 62 16.01 -17.51 -5.55
C VAL A 62 14.66 -17.07 -5.02
N TRP A 63 14.67 -15.96 -4.27
CA TRP A 63 13.49 -15.40 -3.60
C TRP A 63 13.41 -13.90 -3.89
N ALA A 64 12.19 -13.36 -3.86
CA ALA A 64 11.97 -11.92 -4.01
C ALA A 64 10.94 -11.41 -2.98
N LEU A 65 11.23 -10.22 -2.46
CA LEU A 65 10.39 -9.47 -1.53
C LEU A 65 10.56 -7.97 -1.77
N GLY A 66 9.65 -7.18 -1.22
CA GLY A 66 9.51 -5.76 -1.41
C GLY A 66 8.79 -5.38 -2.71
N ASP A 67 8.91 -4.11 -3.08
CA ASP A 67 8.16 -3.51 -4.20
C ASP A 67 8.42 -4.18 -5.55
N VAL A 68 9.53 -4.94 -5.68
CA VAL A 68 9.87 -5.68 -6.89
C VAL A 68 9.10 -7.00 -7.02
N ALA A 69 8.55 -7.53 -5.93
CA ALA A 69 7.96 -8.87 -5.89
C ALA A 69 6.44 -8.83 -6.05
N SER A 70 5.93 -9.65 -6.97
CA SER A 70 4.52 -9.96 -7.10
C SER A 70 4.26 -11.30 -6.41
N TRP A 71 3.53 -11.28 -5.29
CA TRP A 71 3.23 -12.47 -4.51
C TRP A 71 1.84 -13.00 -4.82
N ARG A 72 1.70 -14.33 -4.79
CA ARG A 72 0.39 -14.95 -4.86
C ARG A 72 -0.37 -14.72 -3.55
N ASP A 73 -1.58 -14.17 -3.66
CA ASP A 73 -2.48 -13.97 -2.53
C ASP A 73 -3.30 -15.25 -2.24
N PRO A 74 -4.04 -15.32 -1.12
CA PRO A 74 -4.87 -16.49 -0.78
C PRO A 74 -5.99 -16.81 -1.77
N THR A 75 -6.34 -15.88 -2.66
CA THR A 75 -7.32 -16.10 -3.75
C THR A 75 -6.67 -16.65 -5.01
N GLY A 76 -5.33 -16.77 -5.01
CA GLY A 76 -4.53 -17.28 -6.12
C GLY A 76 -4.07 -16.20 -7.10
N HIS A 77 -4.42 -14.93 -6.87
CA HIS A 77 -4.05 -13.81 -7.73
C HIS A 77 -2.64 -13.28 -7.40
N GLN A 78 -1.99 -12.71 -8.41
CA GLN A 78 -0.71 -12.05 -8.25
C GLN A 78 -0.89 -10.60 -7.79
N VAL A 79 -0.27 -10.24 -6.67
CA VAL A 79 -0.41 -8.92 -6.05
C VAL A 79 0.97 -8.34 -5.74
N ARG A 80 1.18 -7.09 -6.15
CA ARG A 80 2.36 -6.29 -5.81
C ARG A 80 1.95 -5.19 -4.85
N VAL A 81 2.63 -5.13 -3.71
CA VAL A 81 2.30 -4.20 -2.62
C VAL A 81 3.43 -3.19 -2.45
N GLU A 82 3.19 -1.96 -2.90
CA GLU A 82 4.11 -0.81 -2.82
C GLU A 82 3.96 -0.09 -1.47
N HIS A 83 4.23 -0.81 -0.38
CA HIS A 83 4.06 -0.27 0.96
C HIS A 83 5.29 -0.52 1.85
N TRP A 84 5.75 0.50 2.56
CA TRP A 84 6.98 0.44 3.35
C TRP A 84 7.00 -0.72 4.36
N SER A 85 5.88 -0.97 5.05
CA SER A 85 5.80 -2.06 6.03
C SER A 85 5.72 -3.45 5.39
N ASN A 86 5.34 -3.55 4.11
CA ASN A 86 5.13 -4.83 3.44
C ASN A 86 6.41 -5.67 3.41
N VAL A 87 7.58 -5.05 3.18
CA VAL A 87 8.87 -5.77 3.15
C VAL A 87 9.15 -6.48 4.47
N THR A 88 8.81 -5.85 5.60
CA THR A 88 9.03 -6.43 6.94
C THR A 88 8.11 -7.63 7.15
N GLU A 89 6.86 -7.56 6.69
CA GLU A 89 5.91 -8.65 6.82
C GLU A 89 6.25 -9.82 5.88
N GLN A 90 6.62 -9.52 4.63
CA GLN A 90 7.14 -10.53 3.71
C GLN A 90 8.39 -11.22 4.27
N ALA A 91 9.32 -10.48 4.89
CA ALA A 91 10.51 -11.08 5.50
C ALA A 91 10.16 -12.08 6.62
N ARG A 92 9.07 -11.87 7.37
CA ARG A 92 8.59 -12.83 8.37
C ARG A 92 8.05 -14.13 7.77
N VAL A 93 7.69 -14.13 6.50
CA VAL A 93 7.25 -15.32 5.76
C VAL A 93 8.44 -15.96 5.04
N VAL A 94 9.24 -15.16 4.32
CA VAL A 94 10.40 -15.63 3.53
C VAL A 94 11.43 -16.35 4.39
N VAL A 95 11.81 -15.76 5.54
CA VAL A 95 12.93 -16.28 6.34
C VAL A 95 12.66 -17.68 6.91
N PRO A 96 11.52 -17.95 7.58
CA PRO A 96 11.17 -19.32 7.99
C PRO A 96 11.11 -20.28 6.81
N ALA A 97 10.52 -19.85 5.69
CA ALA A 97 10.38 -20.66 4.49
C ALA A 97 11.73 -21.04 3.86
N MET A 98 12.73 -20.15 3.90
CA MET A 98 14.12 -20.44 3.53
C MET A 98 14.79 -21.45 4.48
N LEU A 99 14.43 -21.42 5.76
CA LEU A 99 14.98 -22.30 6.80
C LEU A 99 14.23 -23.63 6.95
N GLY A 100 13.19 -23.88 6.13
CA GLY A 100 12.33 -25.06 6.25
C GLY A 100 11.46 -25.07 7.50
N GLN A 101 11.11 -23.88 8.00
CA GLN A 101 10.27 -23.65 9.18
C GLN A 101 8.90 -23.11 8.77
N ASP A 102 7.90 -23.35 9.60
CA ASP A 102 6.56 -22.79 9.41
C ASP A 102 6.57 -21.26 9.62
N ALA A 103 5.83 -20.54 8.78
CA ALA A 103 5.64 -19.11 8.94
C ALA A 103 4.73 -18.80 10.15
N PRO A 104 4.94 -17.68 10.86
CA PRO A 104 4.06 -17.27 11.96
C PRO A 104 2.62 -17.02 11.45
N SER A 105 1.59 -17.55 12.13
CA SER A 105 0.18 -17.35 11.77
C SER A 105 -0.40 -16.03 12.31
N ALA A 106 0.36 -14.93 12.24
CA ALA A 106 -0.11 -13.65 12.75
C ALA A 106 -1.01 -12.95 11.73
N VAL A 107 -2.19 -12.50 12.16
CA VAL A 107 -3.03 -11.58 11.36
C VAL A 107 -2.29 -10.26 11.25
N VAL A 108 -1.86 -9.90 10.04
CA VAL A 108 -1.23 -8.62 9.74
C VAL A 108 -2.32 -7.64 9.35
N VAL A 109 -2.43 -6.54 10.07
CA VAL A 109 -3.30 -5.41 9.69
C VAL A 109 -2.46 -4.43 8.87
N PRO A 110 -2.77 -4.22 7.58
CA PRO A 110 -2.06 -3.27 6.74
C PRO A 110 -2.07 -1.89 7.37
N TYR A 111 -0.99 -1.15 7.18
CA TYR A 111 -0.79 0.16 7.80
C TYR A 111 -0.03 1.03 6.82
N PHE A 112 -0.54 2.23 6.52
CA PHE A 112 0.21 3.25 5.78
C PHE A 112 0.04 4.63 6.39
N TRP A 113 0.90 5.56 5.98
CA TRP A 113 0.79 6.96 6.37
C TRP A 113 1.26 7.90 5.28
N SER A 114 0.79 9.14 5.38
CA SER A 114 1.24 10.27 4.59
C SER A 114 1.37 11.47 5.52
N ASP A 115 2.44 12.24 5.36
CA ASP A 115 2.56 13.53 6.01
C ASP A 115 2.24 14.61 4.97
N GLN A 116 1.13 15.32 5.17
CA GLN A 116 0.70 16.42 4.32
C GLN A 116 0.66 17.69 5.17
N TYR A 117 1.53 18.65 4.84
CA TYR A 117 1.78 19.82 5.68
C TYR A 117 2.17 19.40 7.11
N ASP A 118 1.43 19.86 8.12
CA ASP A 118 1.61 19.51 9.54
C ASP A 118 0.64 18.42 10.02
N VAL A 119 -0.04 17.73 9.10
CA VAL A 119 -1.01 16.67 9.41
C VAL A 119 -0.45 15.32 8.98
N LYS A 120 -0.27 14.44 9.97
CA LYS A 120 0.01 13.03 9.74
C LYS A 120 -1.31 12.30 9.49
N ILE A 121 -1.52 11.80 8.28
CA ILE A 121 -2.64 10.95 7.89
C ILE A 121 -2.18 9.50 8.02
N GLN A 122 -2.93 8.68 8.73
CA GLN A 122 -2.65 7.26 8.92
C GLN A 122 -3.85 6.41 8.57
N CYS A 123 -3.59 5.24 8.02
CA CYS A 123 -4.60 4.24 7.72
C CYS A 123 -4.20 2.89 8.31
N LEU A 124 -5.16 2.18 8.91
CA LEU A 124 -5.07 0.76 9.21
C LEU A 124 -6.17 -0.01 8.50
N GLY A 125 -5.86 -1.24 8.09
CA GLY A 125 -6.75 -2.09 7.31
C GLY A 125 -6.69 -1.77 5.82
N GLU A 126 -7.66 -2.28 5.08
CA GLU A 126 -7.80 -2.06 3.64
C GLU A 126 -9.18 -1.47 3.34
N PRO A 127 -9.35 -0.15 3.53
CA PRO A 127 -10.57 0.54 3.13
C PRO A 127 -10.89 0.31 1.65
N LEU A 128 -12.15 -0.01 1.35
CA LEU A 128 -12.68 -0.05 -0.02
C LEU A 128 -13.63 1.11 -0.25
N ALA A 129 -13.77 1.51 -1.51
CA ALA A 129 -14.71 2.56 -1.91
C ALA A 129 -16.19 2.21 -1.61
N SER A 130 -16.50 0.94 -1.44
CA SER A 130 -17.84 0.42 -1.09
C SER A 130 -18.12 0.35 0.41
N ASP A 131 -17.12 0.59 1.25
CA ASP A 131 -17.29 0.52 2.71
C ASP A 131 -18.18 1.66 3.21
N ILE A 132 -18.91 1.41 4.30
CA ILE A 132 -19.67 2.46 4.99
C ILE A 132 -18.68 3.25 5.84
N VAL A 133 -18.63 4.57 5.63
CA VAL A 133 -17.70 5.45 6.34
C VAL A 133 -18.41 6.14 7.51
N HIS A 134 -17.89 5.92 8.71
CA HIS A 134 -18.34 6.57 9.94
C HIS A 134 -17.34 7.63 10.36
N LEU A 135 -17.69 8.90 10.19
CA LEU A 135 -16.89 10.01 10.68
C LEU A 135 -17.12 10.18 12.18
N VAL A 136 -16.13 9.79 12.98
CA VAL A 136 -16.24 9.73 14.45
C VAL A 136 -15.86 11.07 15.07
N GLU A 137 -14.81 11.70 14.54
CA GLU A 137 -14.35 13.02 14.98
C GLU A 137 -13.89 13.82 13.76
N ASP A 138 -14.23 15.11 13.74
CA ASP A 138 -13.78 16.07 12.73
C ASP A 138 -13.82 17.49 13.30
N ASP A 139 -12.68 18.18 13.26
CA ASP A 139 -12.57 19.61 13.61
C ASP A 139 -12.24 20.50 12.40
N GLY A 140 -12.31 19.95 11.18
CA GLY A 140 -11.92 20.61 9.93
C GLY A 140 -10.43 20.51 9.59
N ARG A 141 -9.59 20.02 10.51
CA ARG A 141 -8.15 19.76 10.27
C ARG A 141 -7.73 18.35 10.67
N LYS A 142 -8.20 17.89 11.83
CA LYS A 142 -7.99 16.55 12.37
C LYS A 142 -9.28 15.77 12.29
N PHE A 143 -9.16 14.50 11.96
CA PHE A 143 -10.31 13.63 11.84
C PHE A 143 -9.99 12.19 12.19
N LEU A 144 -11.03 11.42 12.46
CA LEU A 144 -11.01 9.97 12.61
C LEU A 144 -12.25 9.39 11.93
N ALA A 145 -12.04 8.49 10.98
CA ALA A 145 -13.10 7.78 10.28
C ALA A 145 -12.89 6.27 10.37
N TYR A 146 -13.94 5.54 10.75
CA TYR A 146 -13.96 4.09 10.67
C TYR A 146 -14.63 3.64 9.37
N TYR A 147 -14.09 2.58 8.78
CA TYR A 147 -14.61 1.94 7.59
C TYR A 147 -15.24 0.63 8.02
N GLU A 148 -16.54 0.50 7.76
CA GLU A 148 -17.32 -0.70 8.04
C GLU A 148 -17.50 -1.53 6.78
N ARG A 149 -17.28 -2.84 6.92
CA ARG A 149 -17.63 -3.85 5.92
C ARG A 149 -18.31 -5.01 6.65
N ASP A 150 -19.46 -5.45 6.14
CA ASP A 150 -20.20 -6.59 6.69
C ASP A 150 -20.47 -6.51 8.21
N GLY A 151 -20.72 -5.31 8.74
CA GLY A 151 -21.02 -5.08 10.16
C GLY A 151 -19.81 -5.02 11.09
N VAL A 152 -18.58 -5.11 10.57
CA VAL A 152 -17.32 -5.08 11.36
C VAL A 152 -16.41 -3.91 10.94
N VAL A 153 -15.50 -3.50 11.83
CA VAL A 153 -14.48 -2.50 11.49
C VAL A 153 -13.42 -3.09 10.57
N ALA A 154 -13.48 -2.72 9.29
CA ALA A 154 -12.54 -3.14 8.25
C ALA A 154 -11.30 -2.25 8.18
N GLY A 155 -11.43 -0.99 8.61
CA GLY A 155 -10.31 -0.06 8.61
C GLY A 155 -10.56 1.21 9.44
N VAL A 156 -9.50 1.99 9.61
CA VAL A 156 -9.56 3.34 10.17
C VAL A 156 -8.65 4.25 9.37
N VAL A 157 -9.10 5.48 9.09
CA VAL A 157 -8.26 6.56 8.59
C VAL A 157 -8.35 7.73 9.55
N GLY A 158 -7.23 8.33 9.93
CA GLY A 158 -7.23 9.52 10.76
C GLY A 158 -6.11 10.49 10.41
N GLY A 159 -6.45 11.79 10.44
CA GLY A 159 -5.52 12.90 10.29
C GLY A 159 -5.21 13.53 11.63
N GLY A 160 -3.94 13.57 12.05
CA GLY A 160 -3.51 14.22 13.29
C GLY A 160 -3.99 13.52 14.58
N MET A 161 -4.43 12.26 14.50
CA MET A 161 -4.91 11.46 15.62
C MET A 161 -4.18 10.10 15.79
N PRO A 162 -2.83 10.07 15.81
CA PRO A 162 -2.06 8.82 15.72
C PRO A 162 -2.38 7.80 16.82
N GLY A 163 -2.55 8.27 18.06
CA GLY A 163 -2.87 7.40 19.18
C GLY A 163 -4.25 6.74 19.05
N LYS A 164 -5.22 7.37 18.40
CA LYS A 164 -6.56 6.81 18.20
C LYS A 164 -6.53 5.77 17.08
N VAL A 165 -5.88 6.09 15.95
CA VAL A 165 -5.69 5.15 14.85
C VAL A 165 -5.00 3.87 15.35
N MET A 166 -3.86 3.99 16.04
CA MET A 166 -3.09 2.81 16.48
C MET A 166 -3.84 1.91 17.47
N LYS A 167 -4.74 2.45 18.29
CA LYS A 167 -5.58 1.65 19.21
C LYS A 167 -6.59 0.76 18.48
N THR A 168 -6.92 1.06 17.24
CA THR A 168 -7.91 0.29 16.44
C THR A 168 -7.31 -0.95 15.79
N ARG A 169 -5.97 -1.10 15.73
CA ARG A 169 -5.29 -2.23 15.08
C ARG A 169 -5.80 -3.59 15.56
N GLY A 170 -5.85 -3.78 16.89
CA GLY A 170 -6.33 -5.04 17.48
C GLY A 170 -7.81 -5.31 17.19
N LYS A 171 -8.63 -4.26 17.07
CA LYS A 171 -10.05 -4.37 16.76
C LYS A 171 -10.28 -4.82 15.31
N ILE A 172 -9.50 -4.27 14.38
CA ILE A 172 -9.51 -4.71 12.97
C ILE A 172 -9.05 -6.17 12.86
N ALA A 173 -7.93 -6.52 13.52
CA ALA A 173 -7.42 -7.89 13.51
C ALA A 173 -8.43 -8.91 14.07
N ALA A 174 -9.27 -8.49 15.02
CA ALA A 174 -10.29 -9.33 15.63
C ALA A 174 -11.63 -9.34 14.88
N GLY A 175 -11.81 -8.54 13.83
CA GLY A 175 -13.09 -8.37 13.15
C GLY A 175 -14.19 -7.83 14.10
N THR A 176 -13.85 -6.88 14.96
CA THR A 176 -14.78 -6.34 15.97
C THR A 176 -16.03 -5.72 15.31
N PRO A 177 -17.24 -6.00 15.83
CA PRO A 177 -18.47 -5.36 15.34
C PRO A 177 -18.36 -3.83 15.37
N ILE A 178 -18.84 -3.16 14.32
CA ILE A 178 -18.74 -1.71 14.20
C ILE A 178 -19.44 -0.99 15.37
N SER A 179 -20.54 -1.57 15.87
CA SER A 179 -21.29 -1.04 17.02
C SER A 179 -20.47 -0.93 18.30
N GLU A 180 -19.44 -1.76 18.48
CA GLU A 180 -18.56 -1.73 19.65
C GLU A 180 -17.42 -0.71 19.54
N VAL A 181 -17.17 -0.18 18.33
CA VAL A 181 -16.13 0.84 18.12
C VAL A 181 -16.69 2.24 18.05
N LEU A 182 -17.97 2.38 17.73
CA LEU A 182 -18.67 3.68 17.62
C LEU A 182 -19.23 4.21 18.95
N THR A 183 -19.24 3.39 20.01
CA THR A 183 -19.60 3.81 21.39
C THR A 183 -18.45 4.50 22.10
#